data_AF-A0A257N6F0-F1
#
_entry.id   AF-A0A257N6F0-F1
#
_cell.length_a   1.000
_cell.length_b   1.000
_cell.length_c   1.000
_cell.angle_alpha   90.00
_cell.angle_beta   90.00
_cell.angle_gamma   90.00
#
_symmetry.space_group_name_H-M   'P 1'
#
loop_
_entity.id
_entity.type
_entity.pdbx_description
1 polymer ?
#
loop_
_entity_poly.entity_id
_entity_poly.type
_entity_poly.pdbx_seq_one_letter_code
_entity_poly.pdbx_strand_id
1 'polypeptide(L)'
;MNNSVASSDDIFSTPFLIGSVGAPFIIGMAVGYFAKKMLKTALFIGGAIIVMLFVSEYYGIVHVDDAQLQHAADAAADAAKSSSTFLVHRLSSITSKGISAA
;
A
#
# COMPACT_ATOMS: atom_id res chain seq x y z
N MET A 1 -30.38 44.85 -24.80
CA MET A 1 -30.17 43.38 -24.73
C MET A 1 -28.76 43.16 -24.23
N ASN A 2 -28.59 42.87 -22.93
CA ASN A 2 -27.28 42.70 -22.32
C ASN A 2 -27.03 41.19 -22.16
N ASN A 3 -26.04 40.67 -22.88
CA ASN A 3 -25.63 39.27 -22.85
C ASN A 3 -25.05 38.92 -21.47
N SER A 4 -25.78 38.15 -20.67
CA SER A 4 -25.23 37.43 -19.53
C SER A 4 -24.46 36.21 -20.07
N VAL A 5 -23.16 36.41 -20.26
CA VAL A 5 -22.21 35.34 -20.59
C VAL A 5 -22.31 34.28 -19.51
N ALA A 6 -22.65 33.06 -19.92
CA ALA A 6 -22.68 31.89 -19.05
C ALA A 6 -21.29 31.72 -18.42
N SER A 7 -21.20 31.90 -17.10
CA SER A 7 -20.06 31.48 -16.31
C SER A 7 -20.10 29.95 -16.21
N SER A 8 -19.74 29.29 -17.31
CA SER A 8 -19.33 27.88 -17.29
C SER A 8 -17.96 27.86 -16.62
N ASP A 9 -17.92 27.60 -15.32
CA ASP A 9 -16.71 27.08 -14.67
C ASP A 9 -16.35 25.78 -15.38
N ASP A 10 -15.48 25.88 -16.38
CA ASP A 10 -15.02 24.76 -17.19
C ASP A 10 -14.24 23.80 -16.29
N ILE A 11 -14.91 22.74 -15.84
CA ILE A 11 -14.36 21.59 -15.09
C ILE A 11 -13.22 20.90 -15.86
N PHE A 12 -13.12 21.15 -17.17
CA PHE A 12 -12.05 20.68 -18.05
C PHE A 12 -11.02 21.74 -18.41
N SER A 13 -11.03 22.91 -17.76
CA SER A 13 -10.00 23.91 -17.95
C SER A 13 -8.64 23.36 -17.51
N THR A 14 -7.64 23.44 -18.39
CA THR A 14 -6.26 23.00 -18.18
C THR A 14 -5.63 23.43 -16.84
N PRO A 15 -5.85 24.66 -16.29
CA PRO A 15 -5.34 25.00 -14.96
C PRO A 15 -6.04 24.25 -13.83
N PHE A 16 -7.33 23.91 -13.98
CA PHE A 16 -8.04 23.07 -13.02
C PHE A 16 -7.56 21.62 -13.12
N LEU A 17 -7.50 20.99 -14.31
CA LEU A 17 -7.01 19.61 -14.44
C LEU A 17 -5.56 19.42 -13.94
N ILE A 18 -4.66 20.36 -14.24
CA ILE A 18 -3.26 20.30 -13.77
C ILE A 18 -3.15 20.61 -12.27
N GLY A 19 -3.91 21.58 -11.77
CA GLY A 19 -3.88 21.97 -10.35
C GLY A 19 -4.67 21.07 -9.41
N SER A 20 -5.81 20.55 -9.83
CA SER A 20 -6.77 19.80 -9.01
C SER A 20 -6.65 18.28 -9.14
N VAL A 21 -6.21 17.76 -10.30
CA VAL A 21 -6.00 16.32 -10.53
C VAL A 21 -4.50 15.97 -10.60
N GLY A 22 -3.68 16.85 -11.17
CA GLY A 22 -2.23 16.65 -11.27
C GLY A 22 -1.52 16.65 -9.91
N ALA A 23 -1.87 17.58 -9.02
CA ALA A 23 -1.29 17.66 -7.67
C ALA A 23 -1.54 16.39 -6.82
N PRO A 24 -2.78 15.88 -6.65
CA PRO A 24 -3.00 14.63 -5.89
C PRO A 24 -2.40 13.40 -6.59
N PHE A 25 -2.28 13.39 -7.92
CA PHE A 25 -1.62 12.32 -8.65
C PHE A 25 -0.11 12.24 -8.33
N ILE A 26 0.61 13.37 -8.37
CA ILE A 26 2.04 13.43 -8.05
C ILE A 26 2.27 13.05 -6.57
N ILE A 27 1.41 13.52 -5.67
CA ILE A 27 1.47 13.16 -4.24
C ILE A 27 1.24 11.66 -4.06
N GLY A 28 0.21 11.09 -4.69
CA GLY A 28 -0.05 9.65 -4.66
C GLY A 28 1.10 8.83 -5.25
N MET A 29 1.71 9.30 -6.34
CA MET A 29 2.87 8.67 -6.96
C MET A 29 4.10 8.72 -6.05
N ALA A 30 4.35 9.85 -5.39
CA ALA A 30 5.45 10.01 -4.43
C ALA A 30 5.28 9.08 -3.23
N VAL A 31 4.07 8.99 -2.67
CA VAL A 31 3.75 8.07 -1.57
C VAL A 31 3.85 6.62 -2.02
N GLY A 32 3.39 6.26 -3.21
CA GLY A 32 3.53 4.91 -3.76
C GLY A 32 5.00 4.50 -3.99
N TYR A 33 5.82 5.42 -4.53
CA TYR A 33 7.27 5.19 -4.68
C TYR A 33 7.97 5.03 -3.33
N PHE A 34 7.58 5.84 -2.34
CA PHE A 34 8.06 5.73 -0.98
C PHE A 34 7.66 4.40 -0.34
N ALA A 35 6.41 3.96 -0.48
CA ALA A 35 5.95 2.67 0.02
C ALA A 35 6.77 1.51 -0.57
N LYS A 36 7.05 1.54 -1.87
CA LYS A 36 7.93 0.55 -2.54
C LYS A 36 9.33 0.52 -1.93
N LYS A 37 9.92 1.68 -1.64
CA LYS A 37 11.26 1.81 -1.06
C LYS A 37 11.29 1.44 0.42
N MET A 38 10.24 1.77 1.16
CA MET A 38 10.07 1.46 2.58
C MET A 38 9.83 -0.01 2.82
N LEU A 39 9.07 -0.71 1.97
CA LEU A 39 8.87 -2.16 2.08
C LEU A 39 10.22 -2.90 2.07
N LYS A 40 11.11 -2.53 1.13
CA LYS A 40 12.43 -3.14 1.01
C LYS A 40 13.31 -2.81 2.22
N THR A 41 13.19 -1.61 2.76
CA THR A 41 13.93 -1.16 3.95
C THR A 41 13.45 -1.88 5.21
N ALA A 42 12.13 -1.99 5.40
CA ALA A 42 11.52 -2.72 6.51
C ALA A 42 11.89 -4.21 6.46
N LEU A 43 11.90 -4.81 5.27
CA LEU A 43 12.32 -6.21 5.10
C LEU A 43 13.81 -6.39 5.44
N PHE A 44 14.68 -5.45 5.05
CA PHE A 44 16.10 -5.50 5.38
C PHE A 44 16.33 -5.36 6.89
N ILE A 45 15.70 -4.38 7.54
CA ILE A 45 15.83 -4.16 8.98
C ILE A 45 15.24 -5.34 9.77
N GLY A 46 14.07 -5.84 9.38
CA GLY A 46 13.45 -7.01 10.00
C GLY A 46 14.33 -8.25 9.90
N GLY A 47 14.87 -8.53 8.72
CA GLY A 47 15.83 -9.62 8.53
C GLY A 47 17.11 -9.45 9.36
N ALA A 48 17.64 -8.23 9.43
CA ALA A 48 18.83 -7.93 10.23
C ALA A 48 18.60 -8.19 11.73
N ILE A 49 17.43 -7.83 12.26
CA ILE A 49 17.06 -8.09 13.66
C ILE A 49 16.99 -9.60 13.93
N ILE A 50 16.38 -10.37 13.03
CA ILE A 50 16.28 -11.84 13.15
C ILE A 50 17.67 -12.47 13.14
N VAL A 51 18.54 -12.07 12.21
CA VAL A 51 19.94 -12.55 12.17
C VAL A 51 20.67 -12.19 13.46
N MET A 52 20.48 -10.97 13.98
CA MET A 52 21.12 -10.54 15.22
C MET A 52 20.63 -11.33 16.45
N LEU A 53 19.35 -11.71 16.47
CA LEU A 53 18.78 -12.63 17.47
C LEU A 53 19.49 -14.00 17.42
N PHE A 54 19.62 -14.61 16.23
CA PHE A 54 20.33 -15.89 16.08
C PHE A 54 21.80 -15.81 16.48
N VAL A 55 22.49 -14.69 16.18
CA VAL A 55 23.87 -14.47 16.64
C VAL A 55 23.91 -14.36 18.17
N SER A 56 22.97 -13.65 18.79
CA SER A 56 22.93 -13.52 20.26
C SER A 56 22.64 -14.84 20.98
N GLU A 57 21.85 -15.71 20.35
CA GLU A 57 21.61 -17.07 20.82
C GLU A 57 22.86 -17.95 20.69
N TYR A 58 23.60 -17.83 19.58
CA TYR A 58 24.85 -18.56 19.40
C TYR A 58 25.89 -18.24 20.48
N TYR A 59 25.93 -16.99 20.96
CA TYR A 59 26.79 -16.58 22.08
C TYR A 59 26.22 -16.93 23.47
N GLY A 60 25.04 -17.54 23.55
CA GLY A 60 24.41 -18.01 24.79
C GLY A 60 23.81 -16.91 25.67
N ILE A 61 23.59 -15.72 25.12
CA ILE A 61 23.09 -14.55 25.88
C ILE A 61 21.55 -14.57 25.97
N VAL A 62 20.87 -15.14 24.97
CA VAL A 62 19.40 -15.17 24.86
C VAL A 62 18.97 -16.56 24.40
N HIS A 63 17.92 -17.14 25.00
CA HIS A 63 17.21 -18.29 24.44
C HIS A 63 16.01 -17.78 23.63
N VAL A 64 16.03 -18.04 22.33
CA VAL A 64 14.99 -17.76 21.35
C VAL A 64 14.03 -18.95 21.38
N ASP A 65 12.82 -18.69 21.85
CA ASP A 65 11.76 -19.70 21.90
C ASP A 65 11.14 -19.86 20.49
N ASP A 66 11.31 -21.05 19.90
CA ASP A 66 10.77 -21.38 18.57
C ASP A 66 9.25 -21.18 18.48
N ALA A 67 8.51 -21.38 19.57
CA ALA A 67 7.06 -21.20 19.56
C ALA A 67 6.66 -19.72 19.42
N GLN A 68 7.47 -18.80 19.95
CA GLN A 68 7.26 -17.38 19.78
C GLN A 68 7.53 -16.91 18.34
N LEU A 69 8.56 -17.47 17.68
CA LEU A 69 8.83 -17.23 16.26
C LEU A 69 7.72 -17.80 15.37
N GLN A 70 7.25 -19.01 15.67
CA GLN A 70 6.13 -19.65 14.98
C GLN A 70 4.86 -18.80 15.07
N HIS A 71 4.50 -18.34 16.27
CA HIS A 71 3.34 -17.47 16.48
C HIS A 71 3.45 -16.13 15.74
N ALA A 72 4.63 -15.51 15.74
CA ALA A 72 4.86 -14.26 15.01
C ALA A 72 4.74 -14.47 13.48
N ALA A 73 5.25 -15.59 12.97
CA ALA A 73 5.13 -15.97 11.57
C ALA A 73 3.67 -16.25 11.17
N ASP A 74 2.93 -17.00 11.98
CA ASP A 74 1.52 -17.30 11.74
C ASP A 74 0.66 -16.04 11.76
N ALA A 75 0.86 -15.14 12.72
CA ALA A 75 0.16 -13.86 12.77
C ALA A 75 0.43 -12.98 11.53
N ALA A 76 1.68 -12.95 11.06
CA ALA A 76 2.04 -12.25 9.84
C ALA A 76 1.41 -12.90 8.59
N ALA A 77 1.40 -14.23 8.52
CA ALA A 77 0.77 -14.99 7.45
C ALA A 77 -0.75 -14.78 7.40
N ASP A 78 -1.44 -14.78 8.54
CA ASP A 78 -2.86 -14.50 8.64
C ASP A 78 -3.20 -13.05 8.23
N ALA A 79 -2.40 -12.07 8.67
CA ALA A 79 -2.57 -10.69 8.26
C ALA A 79 -2.39 -10.50 6.74
N ALA A 80 -1.40 -11.17 6.15
CA ALA A 80 -1.17 -11.17 4.71
C ALA A 80 -2.31 -11.87 3.95
N LYS A 81 -2.83 -12.98 4.47
CA LYS A 81 -3.93 -13.75 3.89
C LYS A 81 -5.26 -12.98 3.95
N SER A 82 -5.54 -12.30 5.06
CA SER A 82 -6.70 -11.42 5.20
C SER A 82 -6.66 -10.27 4.18
N SER A 83 -5.49 -9.62 4.06
CA SER A 83 -5.25 -8.56 3.08
C SER A 83 -5.44 -9.07 1.64
N SER A 84 -4.92 -10.25 1.32
CA SER A 84 -5.03 -10.86 0.00
C SER A 84 -6.48 -11.25 -0.33
N THR A 85 -7.21 -11.81 0.63
CA THR A 85 -8.62 -12.16 0.49
C THR A 85 -9.47 -10.92 0.21
N PHE A 86 -9.21 -9.81 0.91
CA PHE A 86 -9.87 -8.53 0.65
C PHE A 86 -9.61 -8.02 -0.77
N LEU A 87 -8.36 -8.06 -1.24
CA LEU A 87 -7.99 -7.65 -2.59
C LEU A 87 -8.63 -8.54 -3.66
N VAL A 88 -8.61 -9.87 -3.48
CA VAL A 88 -9.27 -10.83 -4.39
C VAL A 88 -10.78 -10.61 -4.42
N HIS A 89 -11.41 -10.38 -3.26
CA HIS A 89 -12.85 -10.11 -3.19
C HIS A 89 -13.22 -8.79 -3.87
N ARG A 90 -12.40 -7.74 -3.74
CA ARG A 90 -12.58 -6.46 -4.43
C ARG A 90 -12.35 -6.59 -5.94
N LEU A 91 -11.34 -7.33 -6.37
CA LEU A 91 -11.09 -7.60 -7.78
C LEU A 91 -12.19 -8.43 -8.42
N SER A 92 -12.73 -9.44 -7.71
CA SER A 92 -13.86 -10.24 -8.16
C SER A 92 -15.15 -9.41 -8.28
N SER A 93 -15.40 -8.52 -7.31
CA SER A 93 -16.50 -7.54 -7.35
C SER A 93 -16.37 -6.55 -8.53
N ILE A 94 -15.18 -6.02 -8.79
CA ILE A 94 -14.92 -5.10 -9.91
C ILE A 94 -14.97 -5.83 -11.26
N THR A 95 -14.43 -7.05 -11.37
CA THR A 95 -14.48 -7.85 -12.61
C THR A 95 -15.92 -8.21 -12.98
N SER A 96 -16.75 -8.56 -11.98
CA SER A 96 -18.16 -8.87 -12.19
C SER A 96 -18.97 -7.64 -12.61
N LYS A 97 -18.62 -6.44 -12.13
CA LYS A 97 -19.28 -5.18 -12.53
C LYS A 97 -18.75 -4.60 -13.86
N GLY A 98 -17.50 -4.90 -14.23
CA GLY A 98 -16.88 -4.42 -15.47
C GLY A 98 -17.31 -5.17 -16.73
N ILE A 99 -17.64 -6.46 -16.63
CA ILE A 99 -18.10 -7.27 -17.78
C ILE A 99 -19.61 -7.09 -18.05
N SER A 100 -20.41 -6.69 -17.05
CA SER A 100 -21.85 -6.48 -17.22
C SER A 100 -22.22 -5.17 -17.94
N ALA A 101 -21.23 -4.37 -18.35
CA ALA A 101 -21.42 -3.15 -19.15
C ALA A 101 -20.94 -3.30 -20.61
N ALA A 102 -20.64 -4.54 -21.05
CA ALA A 102 -20.33 -4.90 -22.43
C ALA A 102 -21.51 -5.62 -23.08
#